data_AF-A0A378QRN9-F1
#
_entry.id   AF-A0A378QRN9-F1
#
_cell.length_a   1.000
_cell.length_b   1.000
_cell.length_c   1.000
_cell.angle_alpha   90.00
_cell.angle_beta   90.00
_cell.angle_gamma   90.00
#
_symmetry.space_group_name_H-M   'P 1'
#
loop_
_entity.id
_entity.type
_entity.pdbx_description
1 polymer ?
#
loop_
_entity_poly.entity_id
_entity_poly.type
_entity_poly.pdbx_seq_one_letter_code
_entity_poly.pdbx_strand_id
1 'polypeptide(L)' 'MPKITNTPKSQTQRTADSDAKRGFKTKGLKLHIDDIALIESLSERLNIPQNQLIMDAVRAYEKGLG' A
#
# COMPACT_ATOMS: atom_id res chain seq x y z
N MET A 1 -19.31 -2.89 25.75
CA MET A 1 -20.46 -2.30 25.03
C MET A 1 -19.94 -1.36 23.96
N PRO A 2 -20.43 -1.42 22.71
CA PRO A 2 -20.11 -0.39 21.72
C PRO A 2 -20.63 0.96 22.24
N LYS A 3 -19.80 2.00 22.22
CA LYS A 3 -20.28 3.37 22.49
C LYS A 3 -21.21 3.74 21.33
N ILE A 4 -22.50 3.86 21.59
CA ILE A 4 -23.48 4.33 20.60
C ILE A 4 -23.20 5.83 20.44
N THR A 5 -22.66 6.21 19.29
CA THR A 5 -22.42 7.61 18.93
C THR A 5 -23.47 8.05 17.92
N ASN A 6 -23.95 9.29 18.03
CA ASN A 6 -24.93 9.87 17.10
C ASN A 6 -24.37 10.04 15.67
N THR A 7 -23.06 9.81 15.47
CA THR A 7 -22.39 9.79 14.17
C THR A 7 -21.42 8.62 14.13
N PRO A 8 -21.84 7.42 13.71
CA PRO A 8 -20.94 6.28 13.57
C PRO A 8 -19.98 6.51 12.39
N LYS A 9 -18.69 6.22 12.59
CA LYS A 9 -17.69 6.28 11.50
C LYS A 9 -18.03 5.27 10.41
N SER A 10 -17.78 5.65 9.15
CA SER A 10 -17.86 4.70 8.04
C SER A 10 -16.80 3.61 8.17
N GLN A 11 -17.00 2.46 7.52
CA GLN A 11 -15.97 1.41 7.50
C GLN A 11 -14.64 1.93 6.93
N THR A 12 -14.69 2.71 5.86
CA THR A 12 -13.52 3.36 5.25
C THR A 12 -12.76 4.24 6.25
N GLN A 13 -13.47 5.05 7.05
CA GLN A 13 -12.84 5.88 8.08
C GLN A 13 -12.19 5.04 9.18
N ARG A 14 -12.84 3.94 9.59
CA ARG A 14 -12.28 3.02 10.59
C ARG A 14 -10.99 2.35 10.11
N THR A 15 -10.96 1.92 8.85
CA THR A 15 -9.77 1.32 8.23
C THR A 15 -8.64 2.34 8.11
N ALA A 16 -8.94 3.54 7.59
CA ALA A 16 -7.96 4.61 7.46
C ALA A 16 -7.35 5.03 8.81
N ASP A 17 -8.18 5.14 9.86
CA ASP A 17 -7.72 5.45 11.22
C ASP A 17 -6.83 4.32 11.79
N SER A 18 -7.16 3.07 11.49
CA SER A 18 -6.37 1.91 11.92
C SER A 18 -5.02 1.86 11.22
N ASP A 19 -5.00 2.08 9.91
CA ASP A 19 -3.78 2.15 9.09
C ASP A 19 -2.88 3.29 9.57
N ALA A 20 -3.45 4.48 9.77
CA ALA A 20 -2.72 5.64 10.26
C ALA A 20 -2.07 5.39 11.64
N LYS A 21 -2.80 4.75 12.58
CA LYS A 21 -2.24 4.35 13.89
C LYS A 21 -1.05 3.41 13.78
N ARG A 22 -1.00 2.61 12.72
CA ARG A 22 0.07 1.66 12.43
C ARG A 22 1.16 2.25 11.52
N GLY A 23 1.07 3.54 11.17
CA GLY A 23 2.02 4.24 10.31
C GLY A 23 1.80 3.99 8.80
N PHE A 24 0.68 3.39 8.40
CA PHE A 24 0.35 3.15 7.00
C PHE A 24 -0.50 4.28 6.41
N LYS A 25 -0.23 4.62 5.14
CA LYS A 25 -1.01 5.55 4.35
C LYS A 25 -1.07 5.07 2.91
N THR A 26 -2.26 5.14 2.30
CA THR A 26 -2.40 4.85 0.86
C THR A 26 -1.76 5.95 0.03
N LYS A 27 -0.94 5.58 -0.96
CA LYS A 27 -0.40 6.49 -1.97
C LYS A 27 -0.72 5.93 -3.35
N GLY A 28 -1.61 6.61 -4.08
CA GLY A 28 -1.93 6.28 -5.46
C GLY A 28 -0.95 6.93 -6.43
N LEU A 29 -0.48 6.17 -7.41
CA LEU A 29 0.34 6.63 -8.54
C LEU A 29 -0.35 6.25 -9.85
N LYS A 30 -0.20 7.09 -10.88
CA LYS A 30 -0.58 6.71 -12.24
C LYS A 30 0.62 6.04 -12.91
N LEU A 31 0.41 4.87 -13.48
CA LEU A 31 1.42 4.08 -14.19
C LEU A 31 0.90 3.70 -15.58
N HIS A 32 1.80 3.37 -16.50
CA HIS A 32 1.39 2.78 -17.77
C HIS A 32 0.77 1.40 -17.52
N ILE A 33 -0.19 0.97 -18.35
CA ILE A 33 -0.89 -0.30 -18.14
C ILE A 33 0.08 -1.49 -18.22
N ASP A 34 1.09 -1.42 -19.08
CA ASP A 34 2.12 -2.45 -19.21
C ASP A 34 2.99 -2.57 -17.96
N ASP A 35 3.30 -1.45 -17.31
CA ASP A 35 4.06 -1.44 -16.06
C ASP A 35 3.25 -2.07 -14.91
N ILE A 36 1.93 -1.84 -14.90
CA ILE A 36 1.02 -2.48 -13.93
C ILE A 36 1.03 -4.00 -14.12
N ALA A 37 0.88 -4.47 -15.37
CA ALA A 37 0.92 -5.90 -15.69
C ALA A 37 2.28 -6.54 -15.33
N LEU A 38 3.37 -5.80 -15.53
CA LEU A 38 4.70 -6.23 -15.10
C LEU A 38 4.77 -6.36 -13.57
N ILE A 39 4.29 -5.36 -12.82
CA ILE A 39 4.28 -5.40 -11.34
C ILE A 39 3.45 -6.59 -10.83
N GLU A 40 2.28 -6.82 -11.40
CA GLU A 40 1.39 -7.94 -11.06
C GLU A 40 2.08 -9.29 -11.31
N SER A 41 2.58 -9.50 -12.52
CA SER A 41 3.26 -10.76 -12.88
C SER A 41 4.51 -11.02 -12.05
N LEU A 42 5.28 -9.99 -11.70
CA LEU A 42 6.46 -10.11 -10.85
C LEU A 42 6.10 -10.44 -9.41
N SER A 43 5.06 -9.79 -8.87
CA SER A 43 4.53 -10.04 -7.52
C SER A 43 4.10 -11.50 -7.37
N GLU A 44 3.37 -12.03 -8.36
CA GLU A 44 2.96 -13.44 -8.41
C GLU A 44 4.16 -14.39 -8.52
N ARG A 45 5.06 -14.14 -9.48
CA ARG A 45 6.22 -15.00 -9.73
C ARG A 45 7.17 -15.08 -8.53
N LEU A 46 7.33 -13.98 -7.81
CA LEU A 46 8.19 -13.90 -6.63
C LEU A 46 7.45 -14.28 -5.33
N ASN A 47 6.12 -14.48 -5.40
CA ASN A 47 5.26 -14.72 -4.25
C ASN A 47 5.43 -13.68 -3.13
N ILE A 48 5.51 -12.40 -3.52
CA ILE A 48 5.58 -11.27 -2.59
C ILE A 48 4.51 -10.25 -2.93
N PRO A 49 3.96 -9.51 -1.94
CA PRO A 49 3.03 -8.42 -2.22
C PRO A 49 3.64 -7.32 -3.10
N GLN A 50 2.81 -6.70 -3.96
CA GLN A 50 3.27 -5.63 -4.87
C GLN A 50 3.92 -4.44 -4.13
N ASN A 51 3.43 -4.07 -2.95
CA ASN A 51 4.04 -3.00 -2.15
C ASN A 51 5.47 -3.36 -1.70
N GLN A 52 5.72 -4.62 -1.35
CA GLN A 52 7.04 -5.12 -1.00
C GLN A 52 7.97 -5.07 -2.23
N LEU A 53 7.50 -5.56 -3.38
CA LEU A 53 8.24 -5.49 -4.65
C LEU A 53 8.67 -4.05 -4.99
N ILE A 54 7.74 -3.10 -4.92
CA ILE A 54 8.01 -1.68 -5.21
C ILE A 54 9.03 -1.10 -4.22
N MET A 55 8.87 -1.36 -2.92
CA MET A 55 9.80 -0.82 -1.92
C MET A 55 11.19 -1.43 -2.02
N ASP A 56 11.31 -2.71 -2.40
CA ASP A 56 12.60 -3.36 -2.63
C ASP A 56 13.31 -2.75 -3.83
N ALA A 57 12.58 -2.45 -4.91
CA ALA A 57 13.14 -1.73 -6.06
C ALA A 57 13.60 -0.31 -5.70
N VAL A 58 12.80 0.44 -4.93
CA VAL A 58 13.17 1.80 -4.48
C VAL A 58 14.43 1.77 -3.61
N ARG A 59 14.53 0.84 -2.67
CA ARG A 59 15.71 0.68 -1.80
C ARG A 59 16.95 0.24 -2.58
N ALA A 60 16.78 -0.62 -3.60
CA ALA A 60 17.88 -1.01 -4.48
C ALA A 60 18.41 0.20 -5.27
N TYR A 61 17.51 1.05 -5.78
CA TYR A 61 17.87 2.29 -6.46
C TYR A 61 18.61 3.26 -5.53
N GLU A 62 18.10 3.49 -4.31
CA GLU A 62 18.74 4.33 -3.29
C GLU A 62 20.18 3.88 -2.99
N LYS A 63 20.41 2.57 -2.81
CA LYS A 63 21.75 2.02 -2.56
C LYS A 63 22.74 2.30 -3.69
N GLY A 64 22.28 2.40 -4.93
CA GLY A 64 23.11 2.72 -6.09
C GLY A 64 23.42 4.20 -6.26
N LEU A 65 22.85 5.09 -5.43
CA LEU A 65 23.13 6.52 -5.44
C LEU A 65 24.27 6.93 -4.50
N GLY A 66 24.72 6.02 -3.62
CA GLY A 66 25.88 6.22 -2.74
C GLY A 66 27.18 5.73 -3.38
#